data_AF-A0A5J4PT96-F1
#
_entry.id   AF-A0A5J4PT96-F1
#
_cell.length_a   1.000
_cell.length_b   1.000
_cell.length_c   1.000
_cell.angle_alpha   90.00
_cell.angle_beta   90.00
_cell.angle_gamma   90.00
#
_symmetry.space_group_name_H-M   'P 1'
#
loop_
_entity.id
_entity.type
_entity.pdbx_description
1 polymer ?
#
loop_
_entity_poly.entity_id
_entity_poly.type
_entity_poly.pdbx_seq_one_letter_code
_entity_poly.pdbx_strand_id
1 'polypeptide(L)'
;MEWSEIWLPKFNTLQPNSFNPKQLIEQMGNDILEKFGSSLLVDKYDVYDQLMNYCAETMQDDLYLIQSGGWVVKTYVPQPLEKKKRNESEVSKPKKEKEAKSIYDITCDLLPVECVVEDYFPTTKEKISFLEEKLSTVEVGLSELCEEHADGYLDPTNFKEVKLSKTNVQKRLKEIDGEEASVLQRYLEYSDAIADYKKQLKNENADLLDFVLKKYMTLSEKEIKNVVTKKWTSAFGTRLAVEIQRISQSLNSQLIDLY
;
A
#
# COMPACT_ATOMS: atom_id res chain seq x y z
N MET A 1 3.55 22.75 8.28
CA MET A 1 4.02 23.46 7.06
C MET A 1 3.03 24.58 6.80
N GLU A 2 3.46 25.83 6.77
CA GLU A 2 2.57 27.01 6.77
C GLU A 2 1.51 27.04 5.66
N TRP A 3 1.73 26.38 4.53
CA TRP A 3 0.78 26.40 3.41
C TRP A 3 -0.50 25.60 3.68
N SER A 4 -0.47 24.56 4.54
CA SER A 4 -1.68 23.77 4.85
C SER A 4 -2.69 24.58 5.67
N GLU A 5 -2.23 25.57 6.43
CA GLU A 5 -3.08 26.46 7.23
C GLU A 5 -3.99 27.36 6.38
N ILE A 6 -3.59 27.62 5.12
CA ILE A 6 -4.37 28.42 4.17
C ILE A 6 -5.60 27.65 3.68
N TRP A 7 -5.44 26.35 3.39
CA TRP A 7 -6.47 25.56 2.72
C TRP A 7 -7.31 24.70 3.64
N LEU A 8 -6.78 24.24 4.77
CA LEU A 8 -7.54 23.41 5.71
C LEU A 8 -8.88 24.04 6.15
N PRO A 9 -8.96 25.35 6.48
CA PRO A 9 -10.24 25.98 6.78
C PRO A 9 -11.21 25.95 5.60
N LYS A 10 -10.72 26.22 4.38
CA LYS A 10 -11.52 26.19 3.14
C LYS A 10 -12.05 24.77 2.85
N PHE A 11 -11.23 23.74 3.03
CA PHE A 11 -11.66 22.36 2.79
C PHE A 11 -12.79 21.91 3.73
N ASN A 12 -12.76 22.35 4.99
CA ASN A 12 -13.80 22.00 5.96
C ASN A 12 -15.18 22.60 5.64
N THR A 13 -15.23 23.69 4.87
CA THR A 13 -16.48 24.34 4.46
C THR A 13 -17.05 23.80 3.15
N LEU A 14 -16.36 22.89 2.47
CA LEU A 14 -16.87 22.29 1.22
C LEU A 14 -18.15 21.51 1.47
N GLN A 15 -19.19 21.85 0.71
CA GLN A 15 -20.49 21.20 0.71
C GLN A 15 -20.83 20.74 -0.71
N PRO A 16 -21.64 19.67 -0.86
CA PRO A 16 -22.09 19.24 -2.18
C PRO A 16 -22.82 20.39 -2.89
N ASN A 17 -22.58 20.52 -4.20
CA ASN A 17 -23.16 21.53 -5.08
C ASN A 17 -22.88 23.01 -4.68
N SER A 18 -21.92 23.28 -3.79
CA SER A 18 -21.63 24.63 -3.29
C SER A 18 -20.34 25.25 -3.81
N PHE A 19 -19.55 24.53 -4.60
CA PHE A 19 -18.25 24.99 -5.10
C PHE A 19 -17.95 24.42 -6.49
N ASN A 20 -16.99 25.02 -7.18
CA ASN A 20 -16.48 24.53 -8.46
C ASN A 20 -15.03 24.03 -8.27
N PRO A 21 -14.74 22.73 -8.49
CA PRO A 21 -13.40 22.16 -8.32
C PRO A 21 -12.30 22.89 -9.09
N LYS A 22 -12.55 23.31 -10.34
CA LYS A 22 -11.55 24.02 -11.14
C LYS A 22 -11.23 25.40 -10.58
N GLN A 23 -12.25 26.15 -10.15
CA GLN A 23 -12.05 27.46 -9.53
C GLN A 23 -11.28 27.34 -8.20
N LEU A 24 -11.55 26.30 -7.42
CA LEU A 24 -10.82 26.05 -6.18
C LEU A 24 -9.35 25.73 -6.45
N ILE A 25 -9.05 24.87 -7.43
CA ILE A 25 -7.68 24.54 -7.82
C ILE A 25 -6.94 25.78 -8.36
N GLU A 26 -7.60 26.60 -9.16
CA GLU A 26 -7.03 27.87 -9.66
C GLU A 26 -6.69 28.82 -8.50
N GLN A 27 -7.58 28.96 -7.53
CA GLN A 27 -7.32 29.74 -6.31
C GLN A 27 -6.13 29.19 -5.53
N MET A 28 -6.03 27.87 -5.36
CA MET A 28 -4.89 27.23 -4.70
C MET A 28 -3.57 27.51 -5.44
N GLY A 29 -3.59 27.48 -6.78
CA GLY A 29 -2.44 27.86 -7.60
C GLY A 29 -2.00 29.31 -7.37
N ASN A 30 -2.95 30.24 -7.33
CA ASN A 30 -2.67 31.64 -7.03
C ASN A 30 -2.12 31.83 -5.60
N ASP A 31 -2.70 31.15 -4.60
CA ASP A 31 -2.23 31.16 -3.21
C ASP A 31 -0.74 30.71 -3.13
N ILE A 32 -0.33 29.70 -3.91
CA ILE A 32 1.07 29.25 -4.00
C ILE A 32 1.96 30.31 -4.65
N LEU A 33 1.56 30.86 -5.80
CA LEU A 33 2.37 31.85 -6.51
C LEU A 33 2.61 33.11 -5.68
N GLU A 34 1.63 33.52 -4.88
CA GLU A 34 1.76 34.61 -3.93
C GLU A 34 2.69 34.24 -2.78
N LYS A 35 2.45 33.10 -2.11
CA LYS A 35 3.23 32.65 -0.94
C LYS A 35 4.71 32.42 -1.25
N PHE A 36 5.01 31.82 -2.40
CA PHE A 36 6.37 31.52 -2.83
C PHE A 36 6.99 32.61 -3.71
N GLY A 37 6.27 33.72 -3.95
CA GLY A 37 6.73 34.83 -4.77
C GLY A 37 8.05 35.47 -4.29
N SER A 38 8.33 35.39 -2.99
CA SER A 38 9.55 35.92 -2.36
C SER A 38 10.51 34.83 -1.87
N SER A 39 10.29 33.57 -2.24
CA SER A 39 11.15 32.46 -1.85
C SER A 39 12.50 32.55 -2.56
N LEU A 40 13.61 32.49 -1.80
CA LEU A 40 14.97 32.45 -2.35
C LEU A 40 15.46 31.04 -2.66
N LEU A 41 14.78 30.02 -2.13
CA LEU A 41 15.25 28.63 -2.18
C LEU A 41 14.54 27.80 -3.26
N VAL A 42 13.30 28.15 -3.60
CA VAL A 42 12.46 27.37 -4.52
C VAL A 42 11.76 28.31 -5.48
N ASP A 43 11.77 27.98 -6.76
CA ASP A 43 11.01 28.70 -7.78
C ASP A 43 9.51 28.48 -7.57
N LYS A 44 8.74 29.56 -7.56
CA LYS A 44 7.29 29.51 -7.35
C LYS A 44 6.54 28.72 -8.43
N TYR A 45 7.05 28.69 -9.67
CA TYR A 45 6.47 27.94 -10.77
C TYR A 45 6.75 26.45 -10.62
N ASP A 46 7.92 26.05 -10.10
CA ASP A 46 8.18 24.65 -9.78
C ASP A 46 7.20 24.14 -8.72
N VAL A 47 6.93 24.93 -7.67
CA VAL A 47 5.92 24.58 -6.64
C VAL A 47 4.50 24.54 -7.24
N TYR A 48 4.17 25.52 -8.08
CA TYR A 48 2.89 25.56 -8.78
C TYR A 48 2.68 24.31 -9.64
N ASP A 49 3.68 23.90 -10.41
CA ASP A 49 3.62 22.72 -11.25
C ASP A 49 3.45 21.44 -10.41
N GLN A 50 4.15 21.32 -9.29
CA GLN A 50 3.94 20.21 -8.35
C GLN A 50 2.50 20.16 -7.82
N LEU A 51 1.90 21.33 -7.51
CA LEU A 51 0.51 21.41 -7.08
C LEU A 51 -0.44 20.99 -8.21
N MET A 52 -0.28 21.57 -9.40
CA MET A 52 -1.17 21.31 -10.54
C MET A 52 -1.12 19.83 -10.96
N ASN A 53 0.08 19.23 -10.99
CA ASN A 53 0.24 17.80 -11.26
C ASN A 53 -0.48 16.96 -10.21
N TYR A 54 -0.30 17.27 -8.92
CA TYR A 54 -1.01 16.55 -7.85
C TYR A 54 -2.53 16.70 -7.93
N CYS A 55 -3.01 17.91 -8.25
CA CYS A 55 -4.42 18.18 -8.48
C CYS A 55 -4.94 17.30 -9.63
N ALA A 56 -4.26 17.29 -10.77
CA ALA A 56 -4.67 16.50 -11.93
C ALA A 56 -4.66 14.98 -11.68
N GLU A 57 -3.71 14.48 -10.90
CA GLU A 57 -3.55 13.05 -10.62
C GLU A 57 -4.52 12.50 -9.56
N THR A 58 -4.98 13.32 -8.61
CA THR A 58 -5.73 12.81 -7.45
C THR A 58 -6.75 13.81 -6.91
N MET A 59 -6.32 14.99 -6.47
CA MET A 59 -7.20 15.88 -5.70
C MET A 59 -8.38 16.40 -6.53
N GLN A 60 -8.22 16.61 -7.84
CA GLN A 60 -9.31 17.07 -8.70
C GLN A 60 -10.47 16.07 -8.73
N ASP A 61 -10.18 14.78 -8.85
CA ASP A 61 -11.21 13.74 -8.84
C ASP A 61 -11.91 13.68 -7.49
N ASP A 62 -11.16 13.75 -6.38
CA ASP A 62 -11.75 13.83 -5.04
C ASP A 62 -12.68 15.05 -4.89
N LEU A 63 -12.27 16.21 -5.39
CA LEU A 63 -13.08 17.43 -5.34
C LEU A 63 -14.37 17.28 -6.17
N TYR A 64 -14.34 16.60 -7.31
CA TYR A 64 -15.54 16.29 -8.08
C TYR A 64 -16.46 15.29 -7.37
N LEU A 65 -15.91 14.29 -6.68
CA LEU A 65 -16.68 13.37 -5.84
C LEU A 65 -17.38 14.14 -4.70
N ILE A 66 -16.67 15.03 -4.02
CA ILE A 66 -17.24 15.87 -2.95
C ILE A 66 -18.28 16.85 -3.50
N GLN A 67 -18.02 17.49 -4.64
CA GLN A 67 -18.96 18.43 -5.25
C GLN A 67 -20.27 17.77 -5.64
N SER A 68 -20.24 16.54 -6.14
CA SER A 68 -21.43 15.83 -6.62
C SER A 68 -22.17 15.06 -5.51
N GLY A 69 -21.42 14.34 -4.65
CA GLY A 69 -21.98 13.40 -3.68
C GLY A 69 -21.74 13.78 -2.22
N GLY A 70 -20.99 14.84 -1.95
CA GLY A 70 -20.58 15.23 -0.61
C GLY A 70 -19.47 14.33 -0.05
N TRP A 71 -19.26 14.42 1.26
CA TRP A 71 -18.23 13.67 1.98
C TRP A 71 -18.68 12.24 2.28
N VAL A 72 -18.89 11.45 1.22
CA VAL A 72 -19.39 10.08 1.31
C VAL A 72 -18.31 9.12 0.79
N VAL A 73 -18.05 8.06 1.57
CA VAL A 73 -17.13 7.00 1.22
C VAL A 73 -17.89 5.71 0.98
N LYS A 74 -17.54 4.98 -0.08
CA LYS A 74 -18.08 3.66 -0.40
C LYS A 74 -16.97 2.76 -0.87
N THR A 75 -16.90 1.56 -0.30
CA THR A 75 -15.97 0.53 -0.74
C THR A 75 -16.60 -0.36 -1.80
N TYR A 76 -15.80 -0.83 -2.75
CA TYR A 76 -16.20 -1.82 -3.74
C TYR A 76 -15.03 -2.73 -4.10
N VAL A 77 -15.33 -3.90 -4.68
CA VAL A 77 -14.32 -4.82 -5.23
C VAL A 77 -14.20 -4.58 -6.74
N PRO A 78 -13.03 -4.16 -7.25
CA PRO A 78 -12.85 -3.94 -8.69
C PRO A 78 -13.12 -5.21 -9.50
N GLN A 79 -14.04 -5.12 -10.46
CA GLN A 79 -14.33 -6.23 -11.37
C GLN A 79 -13.42 -6.16 -12.62
N PRO A 80 -12.94 -7.29 -13.14
CA PRO A 80 -12.17 -7.29 -14.39
C PRO A 80 -13.02 -6.71 -15.53
N LEU A 81 -12.46 -5.75 -16.27
CA LEU A 81 -13.09 -5.19 -17.46
C LEU A 81 -13.58 -6.30 -18.40
N GLU A 82 -14.85 -6.25 -18.80
CA GLU A 82 -15.37 -7.15 -19.82
C GLU A 82 -14.60 -6.91 -21.12
N LYS A 83 -13.83 -7.91 -21.56
CA LYS A 83 -13.45 -7.99 -22.97
C LYS A 83 -14.77 -8.14 -23.73
N LYS A 84 -15.26 -7.06 -24.36
CA LYS A 84 -16.37 -7.12 -25.33
C LYS A 84 -16.03 -8.20 -26.36
N LYS A 85 -16.56 -9.41 -26.18
CA LYS A 85 -16.54 -10.44 -27.22
C LYS A 85 -17.49 -9.95 -28.31
N ARG A 86 -16.96 -9.78 -29.52
CA ARG A 86 -17.64 -9.21 -30.68
C ARG A 86 -18.66 -10.13 -31.34
N ASN A 87 -19.10 -11.20 -30.68
CA ASN A 87 -20.07 -12.13 -31.24
C ASN A 87 -21.27 -12.27 -30.30
N GLU A 88 -22.41 -11.77 -30.76
CA GLU A 88 -23.73 -12.15 -30.26
C GLU A 88 -23.88 -13.67 -30.32
N SER A 89 -24.61 -14.22 -29.34
CA SER A 89 -24.96 -15.64 -29.18
C SER A 89 -24.04 -16.43 -28.25
N GLU A 90 -23.87 -15.99 -27.01
CA GLU A 90 -23.74 -16.93 -25.89
C GLU A 90 -24.27 -16.25 -24.63
N VAL A 91 -25.28 -16.85 -24.01
CA VAL A 91 -25.84 -16.40 -22.72
C VAL A 91 -24.71 -16.38 -21.70
N SER A 92 -24.26 -15.18 -21.35
CA SER A 92 -23.22 -14.94 -20.35
C SER A 92 -23.66 -15.58 -19.03
N LYS A 93 -23.02 -16.67 -18.62
CA LYS A 93 -23.15 -17.18 -17.25
C LYS A 93 -22.82 -16.03 -16.28
N PRO A 94 -23.62 -15.79 -15.22
CA PRO A 94 -23.28 -14.80 -14.22
C PRO A 94 -21.92 -15.16 -13.63
N LYS A 95 -20.91 -14.32 -13.86
CA LYS A 95 -19.61 -14.50 -13.21
C LYS A 95 -19.82 -14.26 -11.72
N LYS A 96 -19.41 -15.24 -10.90
CA LYS A 96 -19.35 -15.08 -9.44
C LYS A 96 -18.59 -13.80 -9.13
N GLU A 97 -19.23 -12.91 -8.36
CA GLU A 97 -18.56 -11.74 -7.80
C GLU A 97 -17.32 -12.22 -7.03
N LYS A 98 -16.18 -11.57 -7.26
CA LYS A 98 -15.00 -11.82 -6.44
C LYS A 98 -15.28 -11.34 -5.03
N GLU A 99 -15.19 -12.26 -4.07
CA GLU A 99 -15.15 -11.92 -2.66
C GLU A 99 -13.76 -11.36 -2.33
N ALA A 100 -13.73 -10.23 -1.60
CA ALA A 100 -12.50 -9.67 -1.08
C ALA A 100 -11.89 -10.61 -0.03
N LYS A 101 -10.57 -10.81 -0.08
CA LYS A 101 -9.83 -11.66 0.87
C LYS A 101 -8.78 -10.87 1.65
N SER A 102 -8.42 -9.69 1.15
CA SER A 102 -7.49 -8.76 1.76
C SER A 102 -7.95 -7.32 1.51
N ILE A 103 -7.32 -6.38 2.23
CA ILE A 103 -7.53 -4.95 2.01
C ILE A 103 -7.17 -4.49 0.58
N TYR A 104 -6.33 -5.25 -0.14
CA TYR A 104 -5.93 -4.94 -1.52
C TYR A 104 -6.98 -5.31 -2.56
N ASP A 105 -8.01 -6.07 -2.16
CA ASP A 105 -9.12 -6.45 -3.03
C ASP A 105 -10.25 -5.42 -3.02
N ILE A 106 -10.20 -4.44 -2.11
CA ILE A 106 -11.22 -3.39 -1.97
C ILE A 106 -10.66 -2.03 -2.39
N THR A 107 -11.52 -1.16 -2.87
CA THR A 107 -11.17 0.20 -3.30
C THR A 107 -12.22 1.17 -2.80
N CYS A 108 -11.79 2.39 -2.49
CA CYS A 108 -12.66 3.52 -2.21
C CYS A 108 -12.05 4.77 -2.86
N ASP A 109 -12.79 5.41 -3.75
CA ASP A 109 -12.23 6.46 -4.62
C ASP A 109 -11.83 7.71 -3.83
N LEU A 110 -12.72 8.20 -2.95
CA LEU A 110 -12.47 9.43 -2.19
C LEU A 110 -11.46 9.25 -1.05
N LEU A 111 -11.48 8.08 -0.39
CA LEU A 111 -10.66 7.79 0.78
C LEU A 111 -9.96 6.44 0.60
N PRO A 112 -8.71 6.42 0.11
CA PRO A 112 -7.94 5.20 -0.09
C PRO A 112 -7.84 4.34 1.18
N VAL A 113 -7.79 3.03 0.98
CA VAL A 113 -7.82 2.03 2.06
C VAL A 113 -6.58 2.14 2.94
N GLU A 114 -5.45 2.45 2.33
CA GLU A 114 -4.16 2.67 2.98
C GLU A 114 -4.25 3.80 4.02
N CYS A 115 -4.94 4.90 3.70
CA CYS A 115 -5.12 6.01 4.64
C CYS A 115 -5.92 5.58 5.88
N VAL A 116 -6.95 4.75 5.70
CA VAL A 116 -7.75 4.22 6.82
C VAL A 116 -6.91 3.26 7.67
N VAL A 117 -6.12 2.39 7.03
CA VAL A 117 -5.24 1.46 7.75
C VAL A 117 -4.17 2.20 8.55
N GLU A 118 -3.54 3.22 7.97
CA GLU A 118 -2.51 4.02 8.63
C GLU A 118 -3.04 4.79 9.84
N ASP A 119 -4.23 5.38 9.72
CA ASP A 119 -4.79 6.22 10.78
C ASP A 119 -5.44 5.41 11.91
N TYR A 120 -6.06 4.27 11.59
CA TYR A 120 -6.89 3.54 12.55
C TYR A 120 -6.37 2.16 12.93
N PHE A 121 -5.49 1.56 12.13
CA PHE A 121 -4.98 0.21 12.35
C PHE A 121 -3.44 0.09 12.24
N PRO A 122 -2.65 1.05 12.78
CA PRO A 122 -1.19 1.04 12.62
C PRO A 122 -0.56 -0.21 13.25
N THR A 123 -1.01 -0.63 14.43
CA THR A 123 -0.49 -1.81 15.12
C THR A 123 -0.74 -3.10 14.34
N THR A 124 -1.91 -3.24 13.71
CA THR A 124 -2.21 -4.39 12.86
C THR A 124 -1.36 -4.38 11.59
N LYS A 125 -1.18 -3.20 10.97
CA LYS A 125 -0.27 -3.03 9.82
C LYS A 125 1.15 -3.44 10.16
N GLU A 126 1.70 -2.94 11.27
CA GLU A 126 3.05 -3.27 11.76
C GLU A 126 3.21 -4.76 12.05
N LYS A 127 2.19 -5.38 12.67
CA LYS A 127 2.20 -6.82 12.95
C LYS A 127 2.22 -7.65 11.67
N ILE A 128 1.43 -7.29 10.66
CA ILE A 128 1.46 -7.97 9.34
C ILE A 128 2.84 -7.83 8.71
N SER A 129 3.39 -6.61 8.65
CA SER A 129 4.73 -6.38 8.09
C SER A 129 5.82 -7.16 8.83
N PHE A 130 5.75 -7.25 10.16
CA PHE A 130 6.67 -8.07 10.95
C PHE A 130 6.55 -9.56 10.60
N LEU A 131 5.34 -10.08 10.46
CA LEU A 131 5.11 -11.48 10.07
C LEU A 131 5.61 -11.77 8.65
N GLU A 132 5.46 -10.83 7.71
CA GLU A 132 6.00 -10.92 6.35
C GLU A 132 7.52 -10.97 6.35
N GLU A 133 8.19 -10.12 7.13
CA GLU A 133 9.64 -10.13 7.29
C GLU A 133 10.13 -11.45 7.88
N LYS A 134 9.46 -11.97 8.92
CA LYS A 134 9.81 -13.26 9.52
C LYS A 134 9.58 -14.42 8.56
N LEU A 135 8.49 -14.41 7.79
CA LEU A 135 8.25 -15.40 6.76
C LEU A 135 9.37 -15.38 5.72
N SER A 136 9.69 -14.20 5.17
CA SER A 136 10.76 -14.04 4.18
C SER A 136 12.11 -14.53 4.72
N THR A 137 12.44 -14.20 5.98
CA THR A 137 13.69 -14.63 6.62
C THR A 137 13.79 -16.16 6.72
N VAL A 138 12.69 -16.82 7.12
CA VAL A 138 12.66 -18.28 7.25
C VAL A 138 12.65 -18.97 5.88
N GLU A 139 11.97 -18.40 4.88
CA GLU A 139 11.99 -18.93 3.50
C GLU A 139 13.39 -18.87 2.89
N VAL A 140 14.12 -17.76 3.10
CA VAL A 140 15.53 -17.64 2.69
C VAL A 140 16.39 -18.68 3.42
N GLY A 141 16.27 -18.79 4.75
CA GLY A 141 17.05 -19.76 5.52
C GLY A 141 16.76 -21.22 5.14
N LEU A 142 15.52 -21.55 4.73
CA LEU A 142 15.20 -22.87 4.18
C LEU A 142 15.85 -23.09 2.82
N SER A 143 15.86 -22.08 1.93
CA SER A 143 16.53 -22.15 0.63
C SER A 143 18.02 -22.39 0.79
N GLU A 144 18.68 -21.58 1.63
CA GLU A 144 20.10 -21.71 1.94
C GLU A 144 20.44 -23.10 2.47
N LEU A 145 19.67 -23.62 3.45
CA LEU A 145 19.85 -24.97 3.97
C LEU A 145 19.71 -26.04 2.87
N CYS A 146 18.73 -25.89 1.98
CA CYS A 146 18.51 -26.82 0.86
C CYS A 146 19.66 -26.77 -0.15
N GLU A 147 20.21 -25.59 -0.43
CA GLU A 147 21.34 -25.40 -1.34
C GLU A 147 22.64 -25.98 -0.76
N GLU A 148 22.94 -25.70 0.51
CA GLU A 148 24.12 -26.22 1.22
C GLU A 148 24.16 -27.76 1.26
N HIS A 149 22.99 -28.41 1.32
CA HIS A 149 22.88 -29.87 1.43
C HIS A 149 22.26 -30.54 0.20
N ALA A 150 22.24 -29.86 -0.96
CA ALA A 150 21.60 -30.35 -2.18
C ALA A 150 22.19 -31.69 -2.67
N ASP A 151 23.52 -31.82 -2.62
CA ASP A 151 24.26 -33.05 -2.98
C ASP A 151 24.60 -33.91 -1.73
N GLY A 152 23.99 -33.59 -0.59
CA GLY A 152 24.28 -34.19 0.71
C GLY A 152 23.02 -34.73 1.38
N TYR A 153 22.84 -34.41 2.66
CA TYR A 153 21.73 -34.93 3.47
C TYR A 153 20.33 -34.61 2.92
N LEU A 154 20.17 -33.52 2.16
CA LEU A 154 18.89 -33.11 1.58
C LEU A 154 18.72 -33.51 0.11
N ASP A 155 19.63 -34.32 -0.45
CA ASP A 155 19.46 -34.92 -1.77
C ASP A 155 18.13 -35.71 -1.82
N PRO A 156 17.23 -35.44 -2.79
CA PRO A 156 15.98 -36.16 -2.96
C PRO A 156 16.13 -37.70 -2.97
N THR A 157 17.27 -38.24 -3.43
CA THR A 157 17.57 -39.68 -3.48
C THR A 157 17.69 -40.34 -2.10
N ASN A 158 17.98 -39.57 -1.04
CA ASN A 158 18.00 -40.05 0.34
C ASN A 158 16.60 -40.31 0.91
N PHE A 159 15.56 -39.87 0.21
CA PHE A 159 14.18 -39.95 0.66
C PHE A 159 13.35 -40.94 -0.15
N LYS A 160 12.29 -41.47 0.48
CA LYS A 160 11.29 -42.27 -0.22
C LYS A 160 10.68 -41.46 -1.37
N GLU A 161 10.38 -42.14 -2.47
CA GLU A 161 9.83 -41.52 -3.70
C GLU A 161 10.79 -40.52 -4.38
N VAL A 162 12.08 -40.51 -4.00
CA VAL A 162 13.10 -39.62 -4.57
C VAL A 162 12.65 -38.15 -4.49
N LYS A 163 12.14 -37.76 -3.31
CA LYS A 163 11.46 -36.48 -3.12
C LYS A 163 11.72 -35.89 -1.74
N LEU A 164 12.34 -34.70 -1.72
CA LEU A 164 12.42 -33.87 -0.52
C LEU A 164 11.03 -33.33 -0.18
N SER A 165 10.49 -33.77 0.95
CA SER A 165 9.22 -33.28 1.48
C SER A 165 9.19 -33.43 2.99
N LYS A 166 8.41 -32.57 3.67
CA LYS A 166 8.24 -32.62 5.13
C LYS A 166 7.89 -34.02 5.64
N THR A 167 6.98 -34.73 4.98
CA THR A 167 6.59 -36.09 5.35
C THR A 167 7.73 -37.10 5.21
N ASN A 168 8.56 -36.98 4.18
CA ASN A 168 9.68 -37.89 3.98
C ASN A 168 10.83 -37.59 4.95
N VAL A 169 11.12 -36.31 5.20
CA VAL A 169 12.10 -35.89 6.19
C VAL A 169 11.72 -36.38 7.59
N GLN A 170 10.45 -36.26 7.99
CA GLN A 170 9.94 -36.79 9.26
C GLN A 170 10.09 -38.32 9.40
N LYS A 171 10.01 -39.07 8.28
CA LYS A 171 10.23 -40.52 8.31
C LYS A 171 11.71 -40.84 8.45
N ARG A 172 12.56 -40.18 7.66
CA ARG A 172 14.01 -40.37 7.67
C ARG A 172 14.63 -40.03 9.02
N LEU A 173 14.19 -38.93 9.64
CA LEU A 173 14.64 -38.48 10.96
C LEU A 173 14.43 -39.50 12.08
N LYS A 174 13.56 -40.51 11.91
CA LYS A 174 13.36 -41.58 12.90
C LYS A 174 14.37 -42.71 12.80
N GLU A 175 15.12 -42.77 11.70
CA GLU A 175 16.00 -43.89 11.34
C GLU A 175 17.49 -43.51 11.44
N ILE A 176 17.80 -42.25 11.75
CA ILE A 176 19.12 -41.66 11.65
C ILE A 176 19.42 -40.76 12.84
N ASP A 177 20.70 -40.62 13.18
CA ASP A 177 21.21 -39.81 14.28
C ASP A 177 22.37 -38.92 13.80
N GLY A 178 22.83 -38.02 14.66
CA GLY A 178 24.02 -37.20 14.41
C GLY A 178 23.77 -35.97 13.53
N GLU A 179 24.71 -35.69 12.63
CA GLU A 179 24.70 -34.47 11.82
C GLU A 179 23.53 -34.45 10.82
N GLU A 180 23.25 -35.57 10.15
CA GLU A 180 22.09 -35.72 9.26
C GLU A 180 20.78 -35.39 10.02
N ALA A 181 20.62 -35.92 11.24
CA ALA A 181 19.44 -35.66 12.06
C ALA A 181 19.27 -34.18 12.38
N SER A 182 20.38 -33.49 12.64
CA SER A 182 20.37 -32.06 12.96
C SER A 182 19.93 -31.21 11.77
N VAL A 183 20.40 -31.55 10.55
CA VAL A 183 20.00 -30.88 9.31
C VAL A 183 18.52 -31.13 8.98
N LEU A 184 18.07 -32.39 9.10
CA LEU A 184 16.67 -32.75 8.88
C LEU A 184 15.73 -32.08 9.88
N GLN A 185 16.13 -31.98 11.15
CA GLN A 185 15.37 -31.27 12.18
C GLN A 185 15.22 -29.79 11.85
N ARG A 186 16.31 -29.13 11.42
CA ARG A 186 16.28 -27.72 11.01
C ARG A 186 15.39 -27.48 9.78
N TYR A 187 15.42 -28.39 8.81
CA TYR A 187 14.50 -28.35 7.66
C TYR A 187 13.03 -28.40 8.10
N LEU A 188 12.70 -29.26 9.07
CA LEU A 188 11.34 -29.36 9.60
C LEU A 188 10.93 -28.10 10.36
N GLU A 189 11.81 -27.56 11.20
CA GLU A 189 11.57 -26.31 11.94
C GLU A 189 11.27 -25.15 11.00
N TYR A 190 12.07 -24.96 9.95
CA TYR A 190 11.80 -23.95 8.93
C TYR A 190 10.48 -24.21 8.19
N SER A 191 10.22 -25.46 7.79
CA SER A 191 8.97 -25.83 7.11
C SER A 191 7.72 -25.59 7.99
N ASP A 192 7.82 -25.88 9.28
CA ASP A 192 6.77 -25.63 10.27
C ASP A 192 6.54 -24.13 10.49
N ALA A 193 7.62 -23.37 10.70
CA ALA A 193 7.56 -21.92 10.86
C ALA A 193 6.95 -21.22 9.64
N ILE A 194 7.32 -21.60 8.41
CA ILE A 194 6.71 -21.07 7.17
C ILE A 194 5.21 -21.31 7.14
N ALA A 195 4.77 -22.54 7.46
CA ALA A 195 3.36 -22.89 7.47
C ALA A 195 2.59 -22.09 8.53
N ASP A 196 3.17 -21.90 9.72
CA ASP A 196 2.57 -21.13 10.80
C ASP A 196 2.49 -19.64 10.45
N TYR A 197 3.57 -19.01 9.97
CA TYR A 197 3.55 -17.60 9.55
C TYR A 197 2.54 -17.34 8.43
N LYS A 198 2.45 -18.23 7.42
CA LYS A 198 1.43 -18.13 6.36
C LYS A 198 0.01 -18.21 6.92
N LYS A 199 -0.23 -19.05 7.92
CA LYS A 199 -1.53 -19.15 8.59
C LYS A 199 -1.83 -17.89 9.40
N GLN A 200 -0.87 -17.37 10.17
CA GLN A 200 -1.02 -16.12 10.91
C GLN A 200 -1.33 -14.97 9.96
N LEU A 201 -0.53 -14.78 8.89
CA LEU A 201 -0.77 -13.74 7.89
C LEU A 201 -2.15 -13.82 7.25
N LYS A 202 -2.62 -15.03 6.93
CA LYS A 202 -3.97 -15.21 6.39
C LYS A 202 -5.03 -14.72 7.37
N ASN A 203 -4.90 -15.03 8.65
CA ASN A 203 -5.86 -14.64 9.67
C ASN A 203 -5.81 -13.13 9.92
N GLU A 204 -4.62 -12.56 10.14
CA GLU A 204 -4.47 -11.12 10.40
C GLU A 204 -4.94 -10.26 9.22
N ASN A 205 -4.71 -10.69 7.98
CA ASN A 205 -5.23 -9.99 6.80
C ASN A 205 -6.76 -10.04 6.71
N ALA A 206 -7.37 -11.18 7.08
CA ALA A 206 -8.83 -11.32 7.10
C ALA A 206 -9.46 -10.45 8.20
N ASP A 207 -8.86 -10.44 9.39
CA ASP A 207 -9.30 -9.61 10.51
C ASP A 207 -9.15 -8.11 10.17
N LEU A 208 -8.01 -7.71 9.58
CA LEU A 208 -7.80 -6.34 9.13
C LEU A 208 -8.85 -5.92 8.08
N LEU A 209 -9.14 -6.77 7.10
CA LEU A 209 -10.19 -6.50 6.11
C LEU A 209 -11.55 -6.27 6.77
N ASP A 210 -11.96 -7.13 7.71
CA ASP A 210 -13.23 -6.97 8.44
C ASP A 210 -13.27 -5.67 9.25
N PHE A 211 -12.19 -5.34 9.97
CA PHE A 211 -12.09 -4.10 10.73
C PHE A 211 -12.14 -2.86 9.84
N VAL A 212 -11.44 -2.88 8.70
CA VAL A 212 -11.44 -1.79 7.73
C VAL A 212 -12.83 -1.59 7.14
N LEU A 213 -13.51 -2.65 6.72
CA LEU A 213 -14.88 -2.56 6.19
C LEU A 213 -15.85 -1.99 7.23
N LYS A 214 -15.78 -2.45 8.48
CA LYS A 214 -16.56 -1.89 9.60
C LYS A 214 -16.23 -0.43 9.85
N LYS A 215 -14.95 -0.03 9.76
CA LYS A 215 -14.56 1.36 9.92
C LYS A 215 -15.15 2.24 8.82
N TYR A 216 -15.09 1.81 7.56
CA TYR A 216 -15.73 2.55 6.46
C TYR A 216 -17.23 2.77 6.66
N MET A 217 -17.95 1.79 7.22
CA MET A 217 -19.38 1.92 7.52
C MET A 217 -19.70 2.88 8.66
N THR A 218 -18.73 3.18 9.53
CA THR A 218 -18.92 3.96 10.75
C THR A 218 -18.23 5.32 10.73
N LEU A 219 -17.44 5.61 9.69
CA LEU A 219 -16.78 6.90 9.51
C LEU A 219 -17.80 8.03 9.45
N SER A 220 -17.65 8.98 10.37
CA SER A 220 -18.39 10.24 10.34
C SER A 220 -17.86 11.18 9.27
N GLU A 221 -18.69 12.12 8.79
CA GLU A 221 -18.25 13.16 7.85
C GLU A 221 -17.00 13.91 8.36
N LYS A 222 -16.95 14.20 9.66
CA LYS A 222 -15.79 14.88 10.27
C LYS A 222 -14.51 14.04 10.16
N GLU A 223 -14.59 12.74 10.40
CA GLU A 223 -13.46 11.84 10.23
C GLU A 223 -13.05 11.74 8.76
N ILE A 224 -14.01 11.60 7.84
CA ILE A 224 -13.73 11.56 6.39
C ILE A 224 -12.98 12.84 5.98
N LYS A 225 -13.48 14.02 6.36
CA LYS A 225 -12.82 15.31 6.12
C LYS A 225 -11.38 15.33 6.65
N ASN A 226 -11.18 14.89 7.89
CA ASN A 226 -9.86 14.89 8.51
C ASN A 226 -8.87 13.98 7.75
N VAL A 227 -9.27 12.76 7.41
CA VAL A 227 -8.36 11.81 6.74
C VAL A 227 -8.11 12.21 5.29
N VAL A 228 -9.12 12.67 4.56
CA VAL A 228 -8.95 13.14 3.16
C VAL A 228 -8.09 14.41 3.11
N THR A 229 -8.28 15.37 4.02
CA THR A 229 -7.43 16.57 4.06
C THR A 229 -6.01 16.25 4.50
N LYS A 230 -5.81 15.29 5.41
CA LYS A 230 -4.48 14.74 5.74
C LYS A 230 -3.82 14.08 4.53
N LYS A 231 -4.56 13.27 3.76
CA LYS A 231 -4.10 12.68 2.48
C LYS A 231 -3.57 13.75 1.54
N TRP A 232 -4.38 14.78 1.29
CA TRP A 232 -4.01 15.89 0.42
C TRP A 232 -2.78 16.65 0.88
N THR A 233 -2.75 17.02 2.16
CA THR A 233 -1.65 17.81 2.72
C THR A 233 -0.36 17.00 2.84
N SER A 234 -0.44 15.72 3.16
CA SER A 234 0.73 14.85 3.19
C SER A 234 1.31 14.64 1.79
N ALA A 235 0.46 14.36 0.79
CA ALA A 235 0.92 14.12 -0.58
C ALA A 235 1.61 15.34 -1.19
N PHE A 236 1.00 16.53 -1.10
CA PHE A 236 1.62 17.74 -1.60
C PHE A 236 2.87 18.13 -0.79
N GLY A 237 2.85 17.94 0.54
CA GLY A 237 4.02 18.19 1.39
C GLY A 237 5.22 17.34 1.03
N THR A 238 5.01 16.05 0.75
CA THR A 238 6.08 15.16 0.28
C THR A 238 6.63 15.61 -1.07
N ARG A 239 5.78 15.98 -2.03
CA ARG A 239 6.24 16.49 -3.34
C ARG A 239 7.10 17.74 -3.20
N LEU A 240 6.67 18.69 -2.36
CA LEU A 240 7.43 19.90 -2.09
C LEU A 240 8.77 19.59 -1.40
N ALA A 241 8.80 18.66 -0.45
CA ALA A 241 10.04 18.27 0.23
C ALA A 241 11.05 17.65 -0.75
N VAL A 242 10.59 16.79 -1.65
CA VAL A 242 11.43 16.20 -2.71
C VAL A 242 11.98 17.28 -3.63
N GLU A 243 11.16 18.26 -4.00
CA GLU A 243 11.58 19.37 -4.87
C GLU A 243 12.64 20.26 -4.21
N ILE A 244 12.45 20.62 -2.93
CA ILE A 244 13.45 21.35 -2.14
C ILE A 244 14.77 20.58 -2.07
N GLN A 245 14.69 19.26 -1.85
CA GLN A 245 15.87 18.40 -1.78
C GLN A 245 16.62 18.35 -3.11
N ARG A 246 15.89 18.25 -4.24
CA ARG A 246 16.45 18.27 -5.59
C ARG A 246 17.22 19.56 -5.87
N ILE A 247 16.62 20.70 -5.57
CA ILE A 247 17.26 22.02 -5.74
C ILE A 247 18.50 22.13 -4.86
N SER A 248 18.39 21.72 -3.59
CA SER A 248 19.53 21.75 -2.64
C SER A 248 20.71 20.91 -3.14
N GLN A 249 20.44 19.71 -3.69
CA GLN A 249 21.48 18.86 -4.27
C GLN A 249 22.10 19.48 -5.52
N SER A 250 21.30 20.06 -6.41
CA SER A 250 21.80 20.74 -7.61
C SER A 250 22.70 21.92 -7.28
N LEU A 251 22.34 22.74 -6.29
CA LEU A 251 23.15 23.86 -5.83
C LEU A 251 24.48 23.38 -5.24
N ASN A 252 24.46 22.30 -4.45
CA ASN A 252 25.68 21.70 -3.90
C ASN A 252 26.61 21.17 -5.00
N SER A 253 26.08 20.48 -6.02
CA SER A 253 26.87 20.02 -7.15
C SER A 253 27.50 21.17 -7.92
N GLN A 254 26.73 22.24 -8.19
CA GLN A 254 27.26 23.43 -8.86
C GLN A 254 28.36 24.12 -8.05
N LEU A 255 28.26 24.16 -6.72
CA LEU A 255 29.33 24.69 -5.87
C LEU A 255 30.58 23.82 -5.96
N ILE A 256 30.46 22.49 -5.94
CA ILE A 256 31.60 21.58 -6.07
C ILE A 256 32.29 21.75 -7.42
N ASP A 257 31.53 21.91 -8.52
CA ASP A 257 32.10 22.11 -9.87
C ASP A 257 32.80 23.48 -10.04
N LEU A 258 32.57 24.42 -9.13
CA LEU A 258 33.20 25.75 -9.12
C LEU A 258 34.48 25.82 -8.27
N TYR A 259 34.84 24.75 -7.55
CA TYR A 259 36.06 24.63 -6.72
C TYR A 259 37.07 23.65 -7.31
#